data_AF-A0A958FTY7-F1
#
_entry.id   AF-A0A958FTY7-F1
#
_cell.length_a   1.000
_cell.length_b   1.000
_cell.length_c   1.000
_cell.angle_alpha   90.00
_cell.angle_beta   90.00
_cell.angle_gamma   90.00
#
_symmetry.space_group_name_H-M   'P 1'
#
loop_
_entity.id
_entity.type
_entity.pdbx_description
1 polymer ?
#
loop_
_entity_poly.entity_id
_entity_poly.type
_entity_poly.pdbx_seq_one_letter_code
_entity_poly.pdbx_strand_id
1 'polypeptide(L)'
;PLLSIPQDAPALEAILMMVQKNIKHLAVTEAAGKIVGMTSNRRLLMLQGLSPVMLMREIRYAQRPEDLFGKQKELAPIVKELVQGGARSDHLNRMITAVADGVLKKLIQFAIDEIGEPPTQFAFMILGSEGRKEQTLKTDQDNAIIYKNPPKSREKEVQDYFLKFGEKVCGWLNSAGYNYCNGNIMAQNPKWCQPVSVWKNYFYQWIQTPEPMAVMHSTIFFDFEGAYGDASLTRDLRNYLFDLLKKRAGMFYFHLVSNSLQIKPPLGFFRNFVVESKGDHKDMFDVKKAMTPIVDFARIYALEHKIEATNTLDRLEVLHQKNVLKIKEYSELEQAYRFLMQARLVRQVQAITEENAAPSNYINPEKLTQIEQRMLKEIFSLVQDYQEKMSVHFRGMM
;
A
#
# COMPACT_ATOMS: atom_id res chain seq x y z
N PRO A 1 -3.23 -13.33 -43.42
CA PRO A 1 -2.31 -14.51 -43.41
C PRO A 1 -1.82 -14.79 -41.99
N LEU A 2 -1.85 -16.04 -41.54
CA LEU A 2 -1.26 -16.42 -40.27
C LEU A 2 0.27 -16.27 -40.39
N LEU A 3 0.86 -15.37 -39.60
CA LEU A 3 2.30 -15.17 -39.56
C LEU A 3 2.91 -16.10 -38.51
N SER A 4 4.03 -16.72 -38.87
CA SER A 4 4.69 -17.75 -38.07
C SER A 4 6.18 -17.48 -37.94
N ILE A 5 6.78 -18.06 -36.90
CA ILE A 5 8.21 -17.99 -36.63
C ILE A 5 8.75 -19.36 -36.20
N PRO A 6 9.97 -19.75 -36.62
CA PRO A 6 10.60 -20.98 -36.15
C PRO A 6 10.72 -21.05 -34.63
N GLN A 7 10.59 -22.26 -34.07
CA GLN A 7 10.64 -22.49 -32.61
C GLN A 7 11.98 -22.16 -31.95
N ASP A 8 13.06 -22.15 -32.73
CA ASP A 8 14.43 -21.84 -32.33
C ASP A 8 14.82 -20.38 -32.62
N ALA A 9 13.89 -19.57 -33.16
CA ALA A 9 14.15 -18.18 -33.46
C ALA A 9 14.35 -17.34 -32.18
N PRO A 10 15.29 -16.38 -32.17
CA PRO A 10 15.47 -15.46 -31.06
C PRO A 10 14.20 -14.67 -30.74
N ALA A 11 13.89 -14.49 -29.45
CA ALA A 11 12.71 -13.75 -28.99
C ALA A 11 12.65 -12.30 -29.53
N LEU A 12 13.81 -11.65 -29.72
CA LEU A 12 13.90 -10.31 -30.29
C LEU A 12 13.41 -10.28 -31.75
N GLU A 13 13.69 -11.33 -32.53
CA GLU A 13 13.24 -11.44 -33.92
C GLU A 13 11.71 -11.58 -33.99
N ALA A 14 11.13 -12.37 -33.07
CA ALA A 14 9.68 -12.47 -32.93
C ALA A 14 9.03 -11.11 -32.61
N ILE A 15 9.64 -10.33 -31.73
CA ILE A 15 9.15 -8.98 -31.37
C ILE A 15 9.27 -8.02 -32.57
N LEU A 16 10.41 -7.99 -33.26
CA LEU A 16 10.61 -7.15 -34.43
C LEU A 16 9.61 -7.47 -35.55
N MET A 17 9.36 -8.75 -35.80
CA MET A 17 8.35 -9.18 -36.77
C MET A 17 6.95 -8.72 -36.37
N MET A 18 6.59 -8.84 -35.09
CA MET A 18 5.31 -8.36 -34.57
C MET A 18 5.14 -6.83 -34.76
N VAL A 19 6.19 -6.04 -34.51
CA VAL A 19 6.18 -4.58 -34.69
C VAL A 19 6.07 -4.20 -36.17
N GLN A 20 6.94 -4.75 -37.03
CA GLN A 20 6.95 -4.43 -38.46
C GLN A 20 5.65 -4.80 -39.17
N LYS A 21 5.00 -5.87 -38.73
CA LYS A 21 3.75 -6.36 -39.33
C LYS A 21 2.51 -5.88 -38.58
N ASN A 22 2.67 -5.10 -37.51
CA ASN A 22 1.60 -4.59 -36.65
C ASN A 22 0.64 -5.70 -36.16
N ILE A 23 1.20 -6.79 -35.61
CA ILE A 23 0.46 -7.95 -35.09
C ILE A 23 0.88 -8.27 -33.66
N LYS A 24 0.01 -8.95 -32.89
CA LYS A 24 0.24 -9.27 -31.47
C LYS A 24 0.62 -10.73 -31.19
N HIS A 25 0.41 -11.62 -32.15
CA HIS A 25 0.56 -13.07 -32.01
C HIS A 25 1.32 -13.65 -33.20
N LEU A 26 2.18 -14.63 -32.93
CA LEU A 26 2.87 -15.43 -33.94
C LEU A 26 2.62 -16.90 -33.66
N ALA A 27 2.33 -17.67 -34.70
CA ALA A 27 2.38 -19.12 -34.61
C ALA A 27 3.85 -19.57 -34.53
N VAL A 28 4.13 -20.57 -33.69
CA VAL A 28 5.47 -21.15 -33.54
C VAL A 28 5.51 -22.43 -34.37
N THR A 29 6.49 -22.55 -35.26
CA THR A 29 6.60 -23.66 -36.21
C THR A 29 7.88 -24.48 -36.01
N GLU A 30 7.78 -25.78 -36.22
CA GLU A 30 8.94 -26.67 -36.40
C GLU A 30 9.53 -26.53 -37.82
N ALA A 31 10.72 -27.10 -38.05
CA ALA A 31 11.41 -27.08 -39.35
C ALA A 31 10.56 -27.60 -40.53
N ALA A 32 9.59 -28.48 -40.27
CA ALA A 32 8.66 -29.02 -41.26
C ALA A 32 7.42 -28.12 -41.53
N GLY A 33 7.37 -26.90 -40.99
CA GLY A 33 6.25 -25.96 -41.15
C GLY A 33 5.01 -26.30 -40.30
N LYS A 34 5.07 -27.34 -39.47
CA LYS A 34 4.00 -27.70 -38.54
C LYS A 34 3.94 -26.69 -37.40
N ILE A 35 2.73 -26.17 -37.13
CA ILE A 35 2.49 -25.31 -35.98
C ILE A 35 2.51 -26.16 -34.70
N VAL A 36 3.40 -25.81 -33.78
CA VAL A 36 3.56 -26.46 -32.48
C VAL A 36 3.13 -25.61 -31.31
N GLY A 37 2.86 -24.32 -31.55
CA GLY A 37 2.33 -23.44 -30.52
C GLY A 37 2.04 -22.04 -31.05
N MET A 38 1.82 -21.13 -30.11
CA MET A 38 1.63 -19.71 -30.39
C MET A 38 2.33 -18.91 -29.29
N THR A 39 2.96 -17.81 -29.69
CA THR A 39 3.52 -16.83 -28.78
C THR A 39 2.88 -15.46 -29.00
N SER A 40 2.98 -14.59 -28.00
CA SER A 40 2.50 -13.22 -28.06
C SER A 40 3.60 -12.27 -27.63
N ASN A 41 3.50 -11.02 -28.05
CA ASN A 41 4.41 -9.96 -27.58
C ASN A 41 4.46 -9.94 -26.04
N ARG A 42 3.30 -10.07 -25.36
CA ARG A 42 3.21 -10.16 -23.90
C ARG A 42 4.00 -11.34 -23.32
N ARG A 43 3.95 -12.51 -23.95
CA ARG A 43 4.68 -13.71 -23.48
C ARG A 43 6.18 -13.59 -23.72
N LEU A 44 6.59 -12.99 -24.83
CA LEU A 44 8.00 -12.73 -25.14
C LEU A 44 8.60 -11.65 -24.24
N LEU A 45 7.82 -10.62 -23.89
CA LEU A 45 8.21 -9.61 -22.91
C LEU A 45 8.34 -10.20 -21.49
N MET A 46 7.47 -11.13 -21.10
CA MET A 46 7.63 -11.89 -19.86
C MET A 46 8.91 -12.73 -19.82
N LEU A 47 9.44 -13.16 -20.98
CA LEU A 47 10.72 -13.88 -21.09
C LEU A 47 11.94 -12.94 -21.06
N GLN A 48 11.76 -11.62 -21.17
CA GLN A 48 12.83 -10.61 -21.17
C GLN A 48 13.03 -9.92 -19.80
N GLY A 49 12.55 -10.50 -18.70
CA GLY A 49 12.78 -9.99 -17.34
C GLY A 49 11.70 -9.05 -16.79
N LEU A 50 10.67 -8.70 -17.57
CA LEU A 50 9.48 -7.96 -17.09
C LEU A 50 8.46 -8.92 -16.45
N SER A 51 8.92 -9.74 -15.51
CA SER A 51 8.10 -10.75 -14.85
C SER A 51 8.12 -10.53 -13.34
N PRO A 52 6.96 -10.26 -12.70
CA PRO A 52 6.85 -10.23 -11.25
C PRO A 52 7.40 -11.51 -10.60
N VAL A 53 7.28 -12.65 -11.28
CA VAL A 53 7.77 -13.94 -10.80
C VAL A 53 9.30 -14.00 -10.78
N MET A 54 9.96 -13.45 -11.80
CA MET A 54 11.43 -13.38 -11.86
C MET A 54 11.97 -12.41 -10.81
N LEU A 55 11.37 -11.23 -10.67
CA LEU A 55 11.74 -10.26 -9.63
C LEU A 55 11.61 -10.89 -8.23
N MET A 56 10.51 -11.58 -7.95
CA MET A 56 10.32 -12.30 -6.68
C MET A 56 11.33 -13.43 -6.47
N ARG A 57 11.75 -14.10 -7.56
CA ARG A 57 12.78 -15.15 -7.50
C ARG A 57 14.14 -14.55 -7.15
N GLU A 58 14.52 -13.46 -7.80
CA GLU A 58 15.78 -12.74 -7.51
C GLU A 58 15.83 -12.28 -6.06
N ILE A 59 14.74 -11.68 -5.56
CA ILE A 59 14.63 -11.29 -4.15
C ILE A 59 14.80 -12.50 -3.24
N ARG A 60 14.12 -13.62 -3.52
CA ARG A 60 14.21 -14.85 -2.71
C ARG A 60 15.63 -15.44 -2.68
N TYR A 61 16.37 -15.36 -3.78
CA TYR A 61 17.71 -15.94 -3.88
C TYR A 61 18.85 -14.94 -3.68
N ALA A 62 18.55 -13.68 -3.33
CA ALA A 62 19.55 -12.71 -2.92
C ALA A 62 20.45 -13.30 -1.81
N GLN A 63 21.76 -13.08 -1.96
CA GLN A 63 22.80 -13.62 -1.09
C GLN A 63 23.37 -12.55 -0.15
N ARG A 64 23.19 -11.27 -0.50
CA ARG A 64 23.61 -10.12 0.31
C ARG A 64 22.61 -8.96 0.17
N PRO A 65 22.57 -8.02 1.13
CA PRO A 65 21.68 -6.86 1.08
C PRO A 65 21.79 -6.04 -0.21
N GLU A 66 23.00 -5.91 -0.76
CA GLU A 66 23.29 -5.12 -1.95
C GLU A 66 22.58 -5.66 -3.20
N ASP A 67 22.27 -6.97 -3.24
CA ASP A 67 21.53 -7.58 -4.35
C ASP A 67 20.08 -7.08 -4.42
N LEU A 68 19.58 -6.48 -3.33
CA LEU A 68 18.23 -5.92 -3.22
C LEU A 68 18.20 -4.40 -3.47
N PHE A 69 19.36 -3.75 -3.61
CA PHE A 69 19.43 -2.31 -3.79
C PHE A 69 18.86 -1.90 -5.15
N GLY A 70 17.99 -0.89 -5.14
CA GLY A 70 17.28 -0.42 -6.33
C GLY A 70 16.22 -1.37 -6.90
N LYS A 71 15.95 -2.56 -6.32
CA LYS A 71 14.94 -3.51 -6.82
C LYS A 71 13.55 -2.90 -6.94
N GLN A 72 13.22 -1.90 -6.11
CA GLN A 72 11.95 -1.18 -6.20
C GLN A 72 11.75 -0.51 -7.58
N LYS A 73 12.83 -0.04 -8.22
CA LYS A 73 12.76 0.64 -9.53
C LYS A 73 12.32 -0.30 -10.66
N GLU A 74 12.57 -1.60 -10.52
CA GLU A 74 12.16 -2.62 -11.49
C GLU A 74 10.63 -2.83 -11.51
N LEU A 75 9.90 -2.36 -10.48
CA LEU A 75 8.44 -2.44 -10.44
C LEU A 75 7.77 -1.51 -11.45
N ALA A 76 8.36 -0.33 -11.72
CA ALA A 76 7.74 0.67 -12.58
C ALA A 76 7.43 0.15 -14.00
N PRO A 77 8.38 -0.47 -14.75
CA PRO A 77 8.06 -1.01 -16.07
C PRO A 77 7.10 -2.20 -16.01
N ILE A 78 7.16 -3.04 -14.97
CA ILE A 78 6.22 -4.16 -14.79
C ILE A 78 4.80 -3.65 -14.57
N VAL A 79 4.62 -2.68 -13.68
CA VAL A 79 3.31 -2.08 -13.38
C VAL A 79 2.77 -1.36 -14.61
N LYS A 80 3.62 -0.66 -15.37
CA LYS A 80 3.22 -0.02 -16.64
C LYS A 80 2.58 -1.00 -17.60
N GLU A 81 3.25 -2.11 -17.91
CA GLU A 81 2.74 -3.11 -18.84
C GLU A 81 1.43 -3.73 -18.36
N LEU A 82 1.31 -3.99 -17.05
CA LEU A 82 0.08 -4.56 -16.49
C LEU A 82 -1.08 -3.56 -16.50
N VAL A 83 -0.82 -2.27 -16.18
CA VAL A 83 -1.82 -1.19 -16.28
C VAL A 83 -2.31 -1.04 -17.71
N GLN A 84 -1.40 -1.00 -18.70
CA GLN A 84 -1.76 -0.92 -20.12
C GLN A 84 -2.50 -2.18 -20.61
N GLY A 85 -2.21 -3.34 -20.00
CA GLY A 85 -2.92 -4.59 -20.22
C GLY A 85 -4.29 -4.68 -19.54
N GLY A 86 -4.76 -3.63 -18.86
CA GLY A 86 -6.07 -3.61 -18.19
C GLY A 86 -6.11 -4.41 -16.88
N ALA A 87 -4.96 -4.65 -16.25
CA ALA A 87 -4.93 -5.28 -14.93
C ALA A 87 -5.65 -4.40 -13.90
N ARG A 88 -6.43 -5.03 -13.03
CA ARG A 88 -7.14 -4.34 -11.95
C ARG A 88 -6.15 -3.84 -10.89
N SER A 89 -6.45 -2.67 -10.33
CA SER A 89 -5.62 -2.01 -9.31
C SER A 89 -5.34 -2.89 -8.08
N ASP A 90 -6.32 -3.64 -7.58
CA ASP A 90 -6.14 -4.55 -6.45
C ASP A 90 -5.10 -5.66 -6.70
N HIS A 91 -5.05 -6.20 -7.91
CA HIS A 91 -4.03 -7.18 -8.28
C HIS A 91 -2.64 -6.53 -8.37
N LEU A 92 -2.57 -5.29 -8.87
CA LEU A 92 -1.33 -4.52 -8.94
C LEU A 92 -0.78 -4.20 -7.54
N ASN A 93 -1.64 -3.70 -6.63
CA ASN A 93 -1.25 -3.42 -5.25
C ASN A 93 -0.74 -4.68 -4.54
N ARG A 94 -1.44 -5.82 -4.67
CA ARG A 94 -1.00 -7.10 -4.10
C ARG A 94 0.38 -7.52 -4.61
N MET A 95 0.65 -7.33 -5.90
CA MET A 95 1.96 -7.63 -6.49
C MET A 95 3.06 -6.69 -5.96
N ILE A 96 2.80 -5.38 -5.95
CA ILE A 96 3.74 -4.37 -5.42
C ILE A 96 4.04 -4.66 -3.95
N THR A 97 3.02 -4.94 -3.14
CA THR A 97 3.17 -5.31 -1.73
C THR A 97 3.95 -6.61 -1.58
N ALA A 98 3.67 -7.65 -2.37
CA ALA A 98 4.40 -8.92 -2.28
C ALA A 98 5.91 -8.75 -2.54
N VAL A 99 6.28 -7.85 -3.45
CA VAL A 99 7.68 -7.49 -3.73
C VAL A 99 8.29 -6.73 -2.54
N ALA A 100 7.59 -5.73 -2.01
CA ALA A 100 8.03 -5.00 -0.81
C ALA A 100 8.24 -5.93 0.40
N ASP A 101 7.27 -6.80 0.68
CA ASP A 101 7.34 -7.81 1.75
C ASP A 101 8.53 -8.77 1.55
N GLY A 102 8.78 -9.17 0.31
CA GLY A 102 9.90 -10.04 -0.04
C GLY A 102 11.24 -9.39 0.27
N VAL A 103 11.41 -8.13 -0.14
CA VAL A 103 12.62 -7.33 0.14
C VAL A 103 12.78 -7.16 1.65
N LEU A 104 11.73 -6.72 2.35
CA LEU A 104 11.74 -6.50 3.80
C LEU A 104 12.17 -7.76 4.56
N LYS A 105 11.57 -8.91 4.27
CA LYS A 105 11.88 -10.18 4.95
C LYS A 105 13.32 -10.61 4.73
N LYS A 106 13.86 -10.41 3.53
CA LYS A 106 15.26 -10.71 3.24
C LYS A 106 16.23 -9.79 3.95
N LEU A 107 15.95 -8.49 3.95
CA LEU A 107 16.77 -7.52 4.67
C LEU A 107 16.76 -7.76 6.18
N ILE A 108 15.62 -8.15 6.74
CA ILE A 108 15.52 -8.58 8.13
C ILE A 108 16.40 -9.81 8.40
N GLN A 109 16.35 -10.83 7.54
CA GLN A 109 17.20 -12.03 7.69
C GLN A 109 18.68 -11.65 7.67
N PHE A 110 19.12 -10.86 6.68
CA PHE A 110 20.52 -10.41 6.62
C PHE A 110 20.92 -9.59 7.85
N ALA A 111 20.00 -8.80 8.43
CA ALA A 111 20.30 -8.00 9.61
C ALA A 111 20.47 -8.89 10.85
N ILE A 112 19.67 -9.95 10.98
CA ILE A 112 19.84 -10.96 12.04
C ILE A 112 21.17 -11.71 11.84
N ASP A 113 21.49 -12.13 10.63
CA ASP A 113 22.73 -12.85 10.33
C ASP A 113 23.98 -11.99 10.66
N GLU A 114 23.91 -10.68 10.47
CA GLU A 114 25.02 -9.75 10.75
C GLU A 114 25.10 -9.32 12.22
N ILE A 115 23.96 -9.03 12.86
CA ILE A 115 23.92 -8.46 14.22
C ILE A 115 23.93 -9.56 15.30
N GLY A 116 23.44 -10.75 14.98
CA GLY A 116 23.22 -11.86 15.90
C GLY A 116 21.74 -12.09 16.18
N GLU A 117 21.42 -13.16 16.93
CA GLU A 117 20.05 -13.53 17.25
C GLU A 117 19.36 -12.50 18.17
N PRO A 118 18.04 -12.24 17.99
CA PRO A 118 17.28 -11.37 18.87
C PRO A 118 17.30 -11.84 20.33
N PRO A 119 17.50 -10.92 21.31
CA PRO A 119 17.60 -11.29 22.72
C PRO A 119 16.26 -11.68 23.36
N THR A 120 15.14 -11.48 22.65
CA THR A 120 13.79 -11.87 23.06
C THR A 120 12.87 -11.95 21.83
N GLN A 121 11.67 -12.53 22.00
CA GLN A 121 10.63 -12.57 20.97
C GLN A 121 10.28 -11.16 20.50
N PHE A 122 10.17 -10.97 19.19
CA PHE A 122 9.80 -9.70 18.58
C PHE A 122 8.95 -9.90 17.34
N ALA A 123 8.26 -8.86 16.91
CA ALA A 123 7.67 -8.75 15.60
C ALA A 123 8.04 -7.41 14.96
N PHE A 124 8.41 -7.45 13.69
CA PHE A 124 8.54 -6.28 12.84
C PHE A 124 7.16 -5.98 12.26
N MET A 125 6.63 -4.80 12.56
CA MET A 125 5.31 -4.34 12.12
C MET A 125 5.45 -3.42 10.92
N ILE A 126 4.52 -3.56 9.99
CA ILE A 126 4.27 -2.63 8.88
C ILE A 126 2.97 -1.89 9.16
N LEU A 127 2.91 -0.61 8.79
CA LEU A 127 1.85 0.31 9.16
C LEU A 127 1.26 0.98 7.91
N GLY A 128 0.17 1.72 8.07
CA GLY A 128 -0.39 2.54 6.99
C GLY A 128 -0.67 1.76 5.71
N SER A 129 -0.31 2.30 4.53
CA SER A 129 -0.56 1.62 3.26
C SER A 129 0.19 0.29 3.11
N GLU A 130 1.32 0.12 3.81
CA GLU A 130 2.03 -1.15 3.83
C GLU A 130 1.23 -2.20 4.61
N GLY A 131 0.83 -1.86 5.83
CA GLY A 131 -0.03 -2.74 6.66
C GLY A 131 -1.40 -3.02 6.06
N ARG A 132 -1.93 -2.13 5.21
CA ARG A 132 -3.15 -2.37 4.41
C ARG A 132 -2.92 -3.16 3.12
N LYS A 133 -1.68 -3.43 2.73
CA LYS A 133 -1.32 -4.09 1.45
C LYS A 133 -1.80 -3.31 0.22
N GLU A 134 -1.70 -1.98 0.30
CA GLU A 134 -2.15 -0.99 -0.69
C GLU A 134 -0.98 -0.17 -1.25
N GLN A 135 0.21 -0.79 -1.28
CA GLN A 135 1.43 -0.12 -1.73
C GLN A 135 1.37 0.23 -3.22
N THR A 136 2.03 1.33 -3.57
CA THR A 136 2.10 1.86 -4.94
C THR A 136 3.55 2.11 -5.34
N LEU A 137 3.81 2.63 -6.54
CA LEU A 137 5.17 2.96 -6.99
C LEU A 137 5.78 4.13 -6.21
N LYS A 138 4.94 5.02 -5.66
CA LYS A 138 5.35 5.99 -4.63
C LYS A 138 5.20 5.35 -3.25
N THR A 139 6.31 4.96 -2.64
CA THR A 139 6.33 4.28 -1.35
C THR A 139 7.39 4.88 -0.42
N ASP A 140 6.97 5.14 0.80
CA ASP A 140 7.79 5.34 2.00
C ASP A 140 7.71 4.10 2.87
N GLN A 141 8.66 3.95 3.79
CA GLN A 141 8.66 2.89 4.78
C GLN A 141 7.93 3.34 6.05
N ASP A 142 6.82 2.69 6.38
CA ASP A 142 6.06 2.93 7.61
C ASP A 142 6.11 1.66 8.46
N ASN A 143 7.04 1.61 9.41
CA ASN A 143 7.31 0.39 10.16
C ASN A 143 7.65 0.65 11.63
N ALA A 144 7.62 -0.42 12.42
CA ALA A 144 7.80 -0.40 13.86
C ALA A 144 8.28 -1.76 14.38
N ILE A 145 8.83 -1.81 15.59
CA ILE A 145 9.18 -3.05 16.27
C ILE A 145 8.40 -3.13 17.58
N ILE A 146 7.76 -4.29 17.80
CA ILE A 146 7.22 -4.71 19.08
C ILE A 146 8.01 -5.90 19.59
N TYR A 147 8.44 -5.87 20.84
CA TYR A 147 9.15 -7.00 21.47
C TYR A 147 8.60 -7.35 22.84
N LYS A 148 8.76 -8.61 23.24
CA LYS A 148 8.34 -9.07 24.55
C LYS A 148 9.11 -8.33 25.64
N ASN A 149 8.38 -7.90 26.67
CA ASN A 149 8.94 -7.25 27.85
C ASN A 149 10.13 -8.05 28.43
N PRO A 150 11.35 -7.49 28.42
CA PRO A 150 12.48 -8.13 29.07
C PRO A 150 12.42 -7.89 30.59
N PRO A 151 13.21 -8.63 31.39
CA PRO A 151 13.47 -8.26 32.77
C PRO A 151 14.04 -6.84 32.86
N LYS A 152 13.68 -6.08 33.91
CA LYS A 152 14.13 -4.69 34.11
C LYS A 152 15.65 -4.50 33.97
N SER A 153 16.43 -5.47 34.44
CA SER A 153 17.90 -5.44 34.36
C SER A 153 18.45 -5.50 32.93
N ARG A 154 17.66 -5.96 31.95
CA ARG A 154 18.05 -6.10 30.53
C ARG A 154 17.28 -5.17 29.58
N GLU A 155 16.44 -4.26 30.09
CA GLU A 155 15.63 -3.37 29.25
C GLU A 155 16.48 -2.56 28.26
N LYS A 156 17.57 -1.96 28.75
CA LYS A 156 18.47 -1.17 27.91
C LYS A 156 19.18 -2.01 26.86
N GLU A 157 19.76 -3.14 27.25
CA GLU A 157 20.45 -4.07 26.34
C GLU A 157 19.54 -4.53 25.20
N VAL A 158 18.31 -4.92 25.52
CA VAL A 158 17.32 -5.38 24.54
C VAL A 158 16.87 -4.24 23.62
N GLN A 159 16.67 -3.04 24.17
CA GLN A 159 16.29 -1.88 23.36
C GLN A 159 17.43 -1.45 22.42
N ASP A 160 18.67 -1.41 22.91
CA ASP A 160 19.85 -1.06 22.11
C ASP A 160 20.03 -2.05 20.95
N TYR A 161 19.80 -3.35 21.18
CA TYR A 161 19.79 -4.35 20.12
C TYR A 161 18.73 -4.03 19.05
N PHE A 162 17.46 -3.83 19.43
CA PHE A 162 16.40 -3.63 18.44
C PHE A 162 16.50 -2.28 17.73
N LEU A 163 17.07 -1.26 18.37
CA LEU A 163 17.37 0.02 17.73
C LEU A 163 18.44 -0.12 16.65
N LYS A 164 19.55 -0.80 16.97
CA LYS A 164 20.60 -1.11 15.99
C LYS A 164 20.04 -1.94 14.83
N PHE A 165 19.21 -2.92 15.14
CA PHE A 165 18.52 -3.75 14.14
C PHE A 165 17.56 -2.92 13.27
N GLY A 166 16.74 -2.06 13.88
CA GLY A 166 15.83 -1.15 13.19
C GLY A 166 16.56 -0.18 12.26
N GLU A 167 17.64 0.45 12.73
CA GLU A 167 18.49 1.33 11.93
C GLU A 167 19.07 0.62 10.71
N LYS A 168 19.59 -0.60 10.90
CA LYS A 168 20.15 -1.41 9.81
C LYS A 168 19.11 -1.74 8.74
N VAL A 169 17.95 -2.27 9.15
CA VAL A 169 16.87 -2.65 8.23
C VAL A 169 16.30 -1.43 7.52
N CYS A 170 16.04 -0.33 8.24
CA CYS A 170 15.55 0.92 7.65
C CYS A 170 16.54 1.52 6.64
N GLY A 171 17.84 1.47 6.95
CA GLY A 171 18.90 1.93 6.05
C GLY A 171 18.97 1.13 4.76
N TRP A 172 18.88 -0.21 4.84
CA TRP A 172 18.85 -1.04 3.65
C TRP A 172 17.55 -0.93 2.85
N LEU A 173 16.40 -0.76 3.50
CA LEU A 173 15.14 -0.47 2.81
C LEU A 173 15.26 0.82 1.98
N ASN A 174 15.89 1.85 2.54
CA ASN A 174 16.15 3.10 1.82
C ASN A 174 17.06 2.86 0.59
N SER A 175 18.13 2.08 0.72
CA SER A 175 18.97 1.67 -0.42
C SER A 175 18.24 0.79 -1.44
N ALA A 176 17.25 0.00 -1.02
CA ALA A 176 16.38 -0.78 -1.89
C ALA A 176 15.36 0.08 -2.67
N GLY A 177 15.18 1.34 -2.28
CA GLY A 177 14.30 2.31 -2.94
C GLY A 177 13.03 2.66 -2.16
N TYR A 178 12.93 2.26 -0.89
CA TYR A 178 11.84 2.62 0.03
C TYR A 178 12.27 3.80 0.91
N ASN A 179 11.90 5.01 0.50
CA ASN A 179 12.34 6.24 1.14
C ASN A 179 11.98 6.26 2.64
N TYR A 180 12.83 6.88 3.44
CA TYR A 180 12.48 7.18 4.84
C TYR A 180 11.15 7.92 4.95
N CYS A 181 10.34 7.55 5.94
CA CYS A 181 9.08 8.23 6.22
C CYS A 181 9.34 9.63 6.77
N ASN A 182 8.74 10.66 6.13
CA ASN A 182 8.82 12.06 6.56
C ASN A 182 8.27 12.28 7.98
N GLY A 183 7.31 11.44 8.41
CA GLY A 183 6.74 11.46 9.76
C GLY A 183 7.61 10.78 10.82
N ASN A 184 8.78 10.25 10.43
CA ASN A 184 9.68 9.48 11.29
C ASN A 184 8.99 8.27 11.96
N ILE A 185 8.09 7.60 11.23
CA ILE A 185 7.35 6.41 11.67
C ILE A 185 8.10 5.16 11.19
N MET A 186 9.21 4.87 11.85
CA MET A 186 10.13 3.81 11.45
C MET A 186 10.67 3.06 12.66
N ALA A 187 11.04 1.80 12.47
CA ALA A 187 11.63 0.90 13.47
C ALA A 187 12.95 1.42 14.05
N GLN A 188 13.69 2.25 13.32
CA GLN A 188 14.88 2.94 13.82
C GLN A 188 14.59 4.04 14.86
N ASN A 189 13.35 4.48 14.97
CA ASN A 189 12.96 5.51 15.94
C ASN A 189 12.66 4.84 17.30
N PRO A 190 13.31 5.25 18.41
CA PRO A 190 13.02 4.73 19.74
C PRO A 190 11.56 4.78 20.14
N LYS A 191 10.78 5.75 19.65
CA LYS A 191 9.34 5.82 19.92
C LYS A 191 8.56 4.63 19.35
N TRP A 192 9.04 4.03 18.26
CA TRP A 192 8.37 2.94 17.54
C TRP A 192 9.12 1.61 17.62
N CYS A 193 10.19 1.56 18.42
CA CYS A 193 10.89 0.35 18.80
C CYS A 193 10.72 0.14 20.31
N GLN A 194 9.66 -0.56 20.68
CA GLN A 194 9.15 -0.56 22.06
C GLN A 194 8.66 -1.94 22.52
N PRO A 195 8.69 -2.26 23.83
CA PRO A 195 8.13 -3.50 24.32
C PRO A 195 6.60 -3.49 24.27
N VAL A 196 5.99 -4.68 24.33
CA VAL A 196 4.52 -4.86 24.31
C VAL A 196 3.80 -3.97 25.31
N SER A 197 4.31 -3.81 26.53
CA SER A 197 3.67 -2.96 27.54
C SER A 197 3.56 -1.49 27.12
N VAL A 198 4.57 -0.96 26.42
CA VAL A 198 4.57 0.43 25.96
C VAL A 198 3.63 0.61 24.78
N TRP A 199 3.61 -0.34 23.84
CA TRP A 199 2.63 -0.37 22.74
C TRP A 199 1.19 -0.42 23.25
N LYS A 200 0.90 -1.27 24.24
CA LYS A 200 -0.40 -1.30 24.91
C LYS A 200 -0.74 0.05 25.54
N ASN A 201 0.23 0.70 26.20
CA ASN A 201 0.00 2.03 26.75
C ASN A 201 -0.28 3.09 25.67
N TYR A 202 0.37 3.05 24.49
CA TYR A 202 0.03 3.96 23.39
C TYR A 202 -1.43 3.85 22.98
N PHE A 203 -1.93 2.65 22.71
CA PHE A 203 -3.35 2.45 22.38
C PHE A 203 -4.28 2.83 23.52
N TYR A 204 -3.89 2.56 24.78
CA TYR A 204 -4.64 3.01 25.93
C TYR A 204 -4.79 4.53 25.94
N GLN A 205 -3.70 5.28 25.77
CA GLN A 205 -3.71 6.74 25.77
C GLN A 205 -4.53 7.29 24.58
N TRP A 206 -4.35 6.73 23.39
CA TRP A 206 -5.08 7.17 22.20
C TRP A 206 -6.59 6.97 22.30
N ILE A 207 -7.05 5.95 23.04
CA ILE A 207 -8.47 5.58 23.12
C ILE A 207 -9.15 6.12 24.38
N GLN A 208 -8.50 6.01 25.54
CA GLN A 208 -9.11 6.31 26.85
C GLN A 208 -8.87 7.73 27.31
N THR A 209 -7.80 8.37 26.84
CA THR A 209 -7.47 9.78 27.13
C THR A 209 -7.19 10.52 25.83
N PRO A 210 -8.15 10.53 24.87
CA PRO A 210 -7.87 11.00 23.53
C PRO A 210 -7.65 12.51 23.52
N GLU A 211 -6.43 12.94 23.23
CA GLU A 211 -6.14 14.32 22.83
C GLU A 211 -6.25 14.44 21.30
N PRO A 212 -6.88 15.49 20.75
CA PRO A 212 -7.12 15.61 19.30
C PRO A 212 -5.87 15.40 18.43
N MET A 213 -4.75 16.01 18.82
CA MET A 213 -3.47 15.89 18.12
C MET A 213 -2.85 14.50 18.23
N ALA A 214 -2.99 13.86 19.40
CA ALA A 214 -2.51 12.49 19.59
C ALA A 214 -3.31 11.52 18.71
N VAL A 215 -4.63 11.68 18.63
CA VAL A 215 -5.50 10.86 17.78
C VAL A 215 -5.14 11.05 16.30
N MET A 216 -4.92 12.29 15.85
CA MET A 216 -4.56 12.59 14.46
C MET A 216 -3.30 11.84 14.03
N HIS A 217 -2.23 11.93 14.83
CA HIS A 217 -0.97 11.27 14.55
C HIS A 217 -1.01 9.74 14.77
N SER A 218 -2.04 9.22 15.45
CA SER A 218 -2.17 7.79 15.75
C SER A 218 -2.86 6.96 14.66
N THR A 219 -3.60 7.59 13.74
CA THR A 219 -4.45 6.94 12.72
C THR A 219 -3.76 5.81 11.95
N ILE A 220 -2.48 6.03 11.59
CA ILE A 220 -1.64 5.08 10.87
C ILE A 220 -1.39 3.77 11.63
N PHE A 221 -1.33 3.83 12.97
CA PHE A 221 -1.06 2.66 13.81
C PHE A 221 -2.27 1.74 13.95
N PHE A 222 -3.47 2.14 13.53
CA PHE A 222 -4.64 1.25 13.47
C PHE A 222 -4.66 0.37 12.21
N ASP A 223 -3.71 0.58 11.30
CA ASP A 223 -3.47 -0.28 10.13
C ASP A 223 -2.18 -1.08 10.28
N PHE A 224 -1.83 -1.48 11.50
CA PHE A 224 -0.65 -2.29 11.73
C PHE A 224 -0.86 -3.74 11.31
N GLU A 225 0.20 -4.39 10.83
CA GLU A 225 0.27 -5.84 10.58
C GLU A 225 1.68 -6.36 10.90
N GLY A 226 1.80 -7.60 11.38
CA GLY A 226 3.10 -8.23 11.59
C GLY A 226 3.69 -8.75 10.29
N ALA A 227 4.85 -8.23 9.88
CA ALA A 227 5.54 -8.63 8.65
C ALA A 227 6.56 -9.76 8.86
N TYR A 228 7.23 -9.77 10.01
CA TYR A 228 8.24 -10.77 10.38
C TYR A 228 8.27 -10.98 11.90
N GLY A 229 8.72 -12.16 12.35
CA GLY A 229 8.86 -12.50 13.77
C GLY A 229 7.62 -13.19 14.35
N ASP A 230 7.42 -13.03 15.66
CA ASP A 230 6.37 -13.70 16.41
C ASP A 230 5.00 -13.00 16.26
N ALA A 231 4.16 -13.57 15.41
CA ALA A 231 2.81 -13.07 15.13
C ALA A 231 1.88 -13.06 16.36
N SER A 232 2.21 -13.75 17.46
CA SER A 232 1.41 -13.67 18.69
C SER A 232 1.44 -12.25 19.30
N LEU A 233 2.56 -11.53 19.18
CA LEU A 233 2.70 -10.18 19.75
C LEU A 233 1.75 -9.18 19.10
N THR A 234 1.64 -9.20 17.77
CA THR A 234 0.73 -8.30 17.04
C THR A 234 -0.73 -8.70 17.23
N ARG A 235 -1.02 -10.01 17.31
CA ARG A 235 -2.36 -10.52 17.63
C ARG A 235 -2.81 -10.08 19.02
N ASP A 236 -1.94 -10.22 20.02
CA ASP A 236 -2.23 -9.80 21.40
C ASP A 236 -2.43 -8.30 21.52
N LEU A 237 -1.66 -7.51 20.76
CA LEU A 237 -1.84 -6.06 20.69
C LEU A 237 -3.20 -5.71 20.07
N ARG A 238 -3.62 -6.42 19.01
CA ARG A 238 -4.91 -6.19 18.34
C ARG A 238 -6.09 -6.58 19.23
N ASN A 239 -5.99 -7.70 19.94
CA ASN A 239 -6.99 -8.13 20.93
C ASN A 239 -7.13 -7.08 22.04
N TYR A 240 -6.00 -6.58 22.55
CA TYR A 240 -6.01 -5.52 23.56
C TYR A 240 -6.64 -4.22 23.05
N LEU A 241 -6.33 -3.80 21.82
CA LEU A 241 -6.99 -2.68 21.15
C LEU A 241 -8.52 -2.87 21.10
N PHE A 242 -9.01 -4.02 20.66
CA PHE A 242 -10.45 -4.29 20.60
C PHE A 242 -11.12 -4.35 21.97
N ASP A 243 -10.41 -4.76 23.01
CA ASP A 243 -10.89 -4.70 24.38
C ASP A 243 -10.99 -3.27 24.90
N LEU A 244 -10.04 -2.38 24.55
CA LEU A 244 -10.14 -0.96 24.88
C LEU A 244 -11.34 -0.30 24.22
N LEU A 245 -11.62 -0.64 22.96
CA LEU A 245 -12.76 -0.09 22.22
C LEU A 245 -14.13 -0.47 22.81
N LYS A 246 -14.21 -1.52 23.66
CA LYS A 246 -15.44 -1.88 24.39
C LYS A 246 -15.81 -0.87 25.48
N LYS A 247 -14.84 -0.16 26.07
CA LYS A 247 -15.03 0.61 27.31
C LYS A 247 -14.94 2.12 27.06
N ARG A 248 -16.03 2.74 26.61
CA ARG A 248 -16.14 4.21 26.37
C ARG A 248 -15.25 4.78 25.25
N ALA A 249 -15.36 4.23 24.04
CA ALA A 249 -14.64 4.73 22.87
C ALA A 249 -15.33 5.90 22.13
N GLY A 250 -16.46 6.43 22.63
CA GLY A 250 -17.23 7.49 21.95
C GLY A 250 -16.40 8.74 21.62
N MET A 251 -15.65 9.26 22.61
CA MET A 251 -14.78 10.42 22.41
C MET A 251 -13.62 10.13 21.44
N PHE A 252 -13.05 8.92 21.49
CA PHE A 252 -12.03 8.48 20.53
C PHE A 252 -12.58 8.49 19.10
N TYR A 253 -13.76 7.91 18.87
CA TYR A 253 -14.39 7.92 17.55
C TYR A 253 -14.75 9.33 17.10
N PHE A 254 -15.22 10.19 18.00
CA PHE A 254 -15.49 11.59 17.68
C PHE A 254 -14.24 12.32 17.16
N HIS A 255 -13.11 12.18 17.84
CA HIS A 255 -11.85 12.77 17.37
C HIS A 255 -11.35 12.14 16.07
N LEU A 256 -11.48 10.82 15.92
CA LEU A 256 -11.05 10.10 14.73
C LEU A 256 -11.86 10.54 13.50
N VAL A 257 -13.18 10.66 13.63
CA VAL A 257 -14.08 11.18 12.60
C VAL A 257 -13.79 12.65 12.33
N SER A 258 -13.63 13.48 13.36
CA SER A 258 -13.32 14.90 13.20
C SER A 258 -12.03 15.14 12.41
N ASN A 259 -11.02 14.30 12.63
CA ASN A 259 -9.77 14.33 11.87
C ASN A 259 -9.99 13.90 10.41
N SER A 260 -10.76 12.84 10.16
CA SER A 260 -11.09 12.39 8.81
C SER A 260 -11.85 13.45 8.00
N LEU A 261 -12.78 14.17 8.63
CA LEU A 261 -13.56 15.24 8.02
C LEU A 261 -12.74 16.48 7.62
N GLN A 262 -11.50 16.63 8.12
CA GLN A 262 -10.60 17.70 7.66
C GLN A 262 -10.11 17.45 6.22
N ILE A 263 -10.09 16.20 5.79
CA ILE A 263 -9.66 15.83 4.44
C ILE A 263 -10.89 15.77 3.55
N LYS A 264 -11.08 16.82 2.74
CA LYS A 264 -12.23 16.93 1.84
C LYS A 264 -11.91 16.33 0.46
N PRO A 265 -12.86 15.64 -0.18
CA PRO A 265 -12.71 15.27 -1.58
C PRO A 265 -12.56 16.54 -2.44
N PRO A 266 -11.81 16.51 -3.57
CA PRO A 266 -11.49 17.71 -4.33
C PRO A 266 -12.64 18.15 -5.25
N LEU A 267 -13.78 18.45 -4.64
CA LEU A 267 -15.00 18.91 -5.29
C LEU A 267 -15.51 20.18 -4.60
N GLY A 268 -15.65 21.25 -5.37
CA GLY A 268 -16.16 22.54 -4.91
C GLY A 268 -17.67 22.61 -5.01
N PHE A 269 -18.26 23.66 -4.44
CA PHE A 269 -19.70 23.89 -4.38
C PHE A 269 -20.40 23.81 -5.75
N PHE A 270 -19.78 24.36 -6.79
CA PHE A 270 -20.31 24.32 -8.17
C PHE A 270 -19.93 23.05 -8.94
N ARG A 271 -19.63 21.94 -8.24
CA ARG A 271 -19.10 20.67 -8.81
C ARG A 271 -17.88 20.86 -9.73
N ASN A 272 -17.05 21.85 -9.43
CA ASN A 272 -15.74 22.05 -10.07
C ASN A 272 -14.66 21.34 -9.25
N PHE A 273 -13.58 20.90 -9.89
CA PHE A 273 -12.45 20.32 -9.18
C PHE A 273 -11.81 21.37 -8.26
N VAL A 274 -11.47 20.96 -7.04
CA VAL A 274 -10.61 21.74 -6.15
C VAL A 274 -9.17 21.28 -6.40
N VAL A 275 -8.34 22.21 -6.87
CA VAL A 275 -6.94 21.96 -7.26
C VAL A 275 -6.02 22.87 -6.46
N GLU A 276 -4.74 22.51 -6.37
CA GLU A 276 -3.73 23.36 -5.71
C GLU A 276 -3.59 24.69 -6.46
N SER A 277 -3.58 25.79 -5.72
CA SER A 277 -3.62 27.15 -6.31
C SER A 277 -2.24 27.69 -6.71
N LYS A 278 -1.16 27.13 -6.16
CA LYS A 278 0.23 27.59 -6.31
C LYS A 278 1.22 26.42 -6.18
N GLY A 279 2.48 26.67 -6.55
CA GLY A 279 3.58 25.70 -6.44
C GLY A 279 3.64 24.73 -7.62
N ASP A 280 4.52 23.73 -7.51
CA ASP A 280 4.80 22.74 -8.56
C ASP A 280 3.60 21.84 -8.92
N HIS A 281 2.55 21.90 -8.11
CA HIS A 281 1.32 21.12 -8.28
C HIS A 281 0.11 21.99 -8.65
N LYS A 282 0.34 23.24 -9.07
CA LYS A 282 -0.71 24.15 -9.52
C LYS A 282 -1.63 23.48 -10.56
N ASP A 283 -2.94 23.72 -10.42
CA ASP A 283 -3.98 23.21 -11.31
C ASP A 283 -4.15 21.67 -11.27
N MET A 284 -3.56 21.00 -10.26
CA MET A 284 -3.68 19.57 -10.01
C MET A 284 -4.34 19.29 -8.65
N PHE A 285 -5.02 18.16 -8.53
CA PHE A 285 -5.48 17.62 -7.24
C PHE A 285 -4.68 16.39 -6.84
N ASP A 286 -4.53 16.14 -5.54
CA ASP A 286 -3.87 14.94 -5.02
C ASP A 286 -4.88 13.78 -4.91
N VAL A 287 -4.73 12.76 -5.76
CA VAL A 287 -5.59 11.58 -5.72
C VAL A 287 -5.43 10.76 -4.43
N LYS A 288 -4.25 10.79 -3.78
CA LYS A 288 -4.06 10.13 -2.48
C LYS A 288 -4.96 10.79 -1.43
N LYS A 289 -5.01 12.13 -1.39
CA LYS A 289 -5.94 12.87 -0.51
C LYS A 289 -7.39 12.57 -0.83
N ALA A 290 -7.75 12.45 -2.12
CA ALA A 290 -9.11 12.12 -2.53
C ALA A 290 -9.56 10.71 -2.11
N MET A 291 -8.62 9.77 -1.96
CA MET A 291 -8.88 8.40 -1.50
C MET A 291 -8.97 8.28 0.03
N THR A 292 -8.26 9.14 0.77
CA THR A 292 -8.18 9.06 2.24
C THR A 292 -9.54 8.98 2.94
N PRO A 293 -10.58 9.75 2.55
CA PRO A 293 -11.90 9.61 3.15
C PRO A 293 -12.51 8.21 3.08
N ILE A 294 -12.28 7.47 1.98
CA ILE A 294 -12.78 6.10 1.84
C ILE A 294 -12.00 5.15 2.76
N VAL A 295 -10.67 5.34 2.83
CA VAL A 295 -9.79 4.57 3.73
C VAL A 295 -10.20 4.78 5.18
N ASP A 296 -10.42 6.03 5.57
CA ASP A 296 -10.81 6.40 6.93
C ASP A 296 -12.21 5.89 7.26
N PHE A 297 -13.18 6.02 6.36
CA PHE A 297 -14.51 5.45 6.51
C PHE A 297 -14.43 3.95 6.80
N ALA A 298 -13.72 3.19 5.95
CA ALA A 298 -13.55 1.76 6.12
C ALA A 298 -12.84 1.42 7.44
N ARG A 299 -11.79 2.18 7.82
CA ARG A 299 -11.04 1.98 9.07
C ARG A 299 -11.90 2.23 10.30
N ILE A 300 -12.61 3.35 10.34
CA ILE A 300 -13.40 3.78 11.49
C ILE A 300 -14.52 2.76 11.77
N TYR A 301 -15.29 2.39 10.74
CA TYR A 301 -16.31 1.35 10.87
C TYR A 301 -15.69 -0.03 11.18
N ALA A 302 -14.53 -0.38 10.62
CA ALA A 302 -13.83 -1.61 10.98
C ALA A 302 -13.46 -1.67 12.47
N LEU A 303 -12.98 -0.56 13.04
CA LEU A 303 -12.68 -0.45 14.47
C LEU A 303 -13.95 -0.60 15.33
N GLU A 304 -15.03 0.08 14.95
CA GLU A 304 -16.34 -0.03 15.64
C GLU A 304 -16.83 -1.48 15.70
N HIS A 305 -16.70 -2.21 14.59
CA HIS A 305 -17.17 -3.58 14.45
C HIS A 305 -16.11 -4.67 14.71
N LYS A 306 -14.95 -4.27 15.24
CA LYS A 306 -13.82 -5.15 15.60
C LYS A 306 -13.42 -6.09 14.47
N ILE A 307 -13.23 -5.51 13.28
CA ILE A 307 -12.79 -6.21 12.09
C ILE A 307 -11.26 -6.20 12.07
N GLU A 308 -10.66 -7.38 12.02
CA GLU A 308 -9.19 -7.54 12.02
C GLU A 308 -8.53 -7.11 10.71
N ALA A 309 -9.27 -7.17 9.59
CA ALA A 309 -8.76 -6.80 8.29
C ALA A 309 -8.25 -5.34 8.27
N THR A 310 -7.09 -5.13 7.65
CA THR A 310 -6.49 -3.81 7.49
C THR A 310 -6.76 -3.22 6.11
N ASN A 311 -6.77 -4.05 5.06
CA ASN A 311 -7.03 -3.61 3.69
C ASN A 311 -8.42 -2.96 3.56
N THR A 312 -8.49 -1.82 2.87
CA THR A 312 -9.72 -1.03 2.71
C THR A 312 -10.83 -1.82 2.03
N LEU A 313 -10.52 -2.59 0.97
CA LEU A 313 -11.54 -3.38 0.26
C LEU A 313 -12.01 -4.56 1.11
N ASP A 314 -11.08 -5.25 1.78
CA ASP A 314 -11.42 -6.37 2.68
C ASP A 314 -12.29 -5.86 3.87
N ARG A 315 -12.00 -4.66 4.41
CA ARG A 315 -12.83 -4.02 5.45
C ARG A 315 -14.24 -3.75 4.95
N LEU A 316 -14.39 -3.14 3.77
CA LEU A 316 -15.70 -2.86 3.17
C LEU A 316 -16.49 -4.16 2.94
N GLU A 317 -15.82 -5.22 2.49
CA GLU A 317 -16.45 -6.54 2.28
C GLU A 317 -16.94 -7.14 3.61
N VAL A 318 -16.10 -7.15 4.65
CA VAL A 318 -16.50 -7.69 5.96
C VAL A 318 -17.61 -6.84 6.60
N LEU A 319 -17.59 -5.51 6.42
CA LEU A 319 -18.68 -4.63 6.88
C LEU A 319 -20.00 -4.95 6.17
N HIS A 320 -19.96 -5.26 4.87
CA HIS A 320 -21.13 -5.72 4.14
C HIS A 320 -21.64 -7.08 4.64
N GLN A 321 -20.75 -8.05 4.80
CA GLN A 321 -21.08 -9.39 5.33
C GLN A 321 -21.70 -9.33 6.74
N LYS A 322 -21.31 -8.33 7.54
CA LYS A 322 -21.89 -8.05 8.86
C LYS A 322 -23.17 -7.22 8.84
N ASN A 323 -23.72 -6.90 7.66
CA ASN A 323 -24.90 -6.06 7.45
C ASN A 323 -24.76 -4.61 7.97
N VAL A 324 -23.53 -4.12 8.14
CA VAL A 324 -23.26 -2.72 8.49
C VAL A 324 -23.44 -1.83 7.26
N LEU A 325 -23.01 -2.33 6.10
CA LEU A 325 -23.22 -1.69 4.80
C LEU A 325 -24.25 -2.46 3.98
N LYS A 326 -25.19 -1.73 3.40
CA LYS A 326 -26.07 -2.29 2.37
C LYS A 326 -25.26 -2.58 1.11
N ILE A 327 -25.73 -3.52 0.29
CA ILE A 327 -25.04 -3.93 -0.95
C ILE A 327 -24.73 -2.75 -1.88
N LYS A 328 -25.65 -1.78 -1.97
CA LYS A 328 -25.45 -0.55 -2.76
C LYS A 328 -24.26 0.26 -2.21
N GLU A 329 -24.20 0.44 -0.90
CA GLU A 329 -23.17 1.26 -0.26
C GLU A 329 -21.79 0.62 -0.36
N TYR A 330 -21.73 -0.69 -0.15
CA TYR A 330 -20.53 -1.49 -0.37
C TYR A 330 -20.03 -1.33 -1.82
N SER A 331 -20.90 -1.58 -2.80
CA SER A 331 -20.54 -1.53 -4.22
C SER A 331 -20.07 -0.14 -4.67
N GLU A 332 -20.72 0.92 -4.19
CA GLU A 332 -20.36 2.30 -4.47
C GLU A 332 -18.96 2.66 -3.91
N LEU A 333 -18.70 2.35 -2.64
CA LEU A 333 -17.40 2.60 -2.00
C LEU A 333 -16.27 1.75 -2.60
N GLU A 334 -16.56 0.49 -2.90
CA GLU A 334 -15.62 -0.43 -3.55
C GLU A 334 -15.20 0.09 -4.92
N GLN A 335 -16.17 0.45 -5.78
CA GLN A 335 -15.91 0.96 -7.12
C GLN A 335 -15.17 2.30 -7.08
N ALA A 336 -15.58 3.22 -6.20
CA ALA A 336 -14.92 4.50 -6.00
C ALA A 336 -13.44 4.31 -5.62
N TYR A 337 -13.15 3.44 -4.64
CA TYR A 337 -11.78 3.16 -4.22
C TYR A 337 -10.95 2.55 -5.36
N ARG A 338 -11.49 1.55 -6.05
CA ARG A 338 -10.80 0.88 -7.18
C ARG A 338 -10.47 1.85 -8.30
N PHE A 339 -11.40 2.72 -8.64
CA PHE A 339 -11.23 3.74 -9.69
C PHE A 339 -10.13 4.73 -9.31
N LEU A 340 -10.17 5.29 -8.10
CA LEU A 340 -9.17 6.25 -7.65
C LEU A 340 -7.78 5.60 -7.53
N MET A 341 -7.69 4.35 -7.06
CA MET A 341 -6.44 3.61 -7.03
C MET A 341 -5.88 3.36 -8.43
N GLN A 342 -6.75 3.03 -9.40
CA GLN A 342 -6.35 2.87 -10.78
C GLN A 342 -5.80 4.18 -11.35
N ALA A 343 -6.52 5.30 -11.15
CA ALA A 343 -6.07 6.62 -11.57
C ALA A 343 -4.72 7.00 -10.94
N ARG A 344 -4.52 6.66 -9.65
CA ARG A 344 -3.25 6.86 -8.94
C ARG A 344 -2.10 6.07 -9.56
N LEU A 345 -2.29 4.78 -9.83
CA LEU A 345 -1.26 3.93 -10.43
C LEU A 345 -0.92 4.39 -11.86
N VAL A 346 -1.93 4.74 -12.67
CA VAL A 346 -1.73 5.31 -14.01
C VAL A 346 -0.92 6.59 -13.94
N ARG A 347 -1.28 7.53 -13.05
CA ARG A 347 -0.56 8.80 -12.88
C ARG A 347 0.90 8.58 -12.49
N GLN A 348 1.17 7.64 -11.58
CA GLN A 348 2.54 7.33 -11.16
C GLN A 348 3.36 6.72 -12.31
N VAL A 349 2.78 5.81 -13.09
CA VAL A 349 3.41 5.24 -14.28
C VAL A 349 3.73 6.32 -15.33
N GLN A 350 2.79 7.23 -15.59
CA GLN A 350 3.01 8.36 -16.50
C GLN A 350 4.15 9.27 -16.02
N ALA A 351 4.20 9.59 -14.72
CA ALA A 351 5.28 10.39 -14.14
C ALA A 351 6.65 9.77 -14.44
N ILE A 352 6.78 8.46 -14.20
CA ILE A 352 8.06 7.77 -14.36
C ILE A 352 8.44 7.63 -15.83
N THR A 353 7.49 7.27 -16.69
CA THR A 353 7.82 6.80 -18.05
C THR A 353 7.60 7.80 -19.16
N GLU A 354 6.81 8.84 -18.95
CA GLU A 354 6.53 9.90 -19.93
C GLU A 354 7.17 11.22 -19.49
N GLU A 355 7.17 11.52 -18.19
CA GLU A 355 7.70 12.77 -17.65
C GLU A 355 9.16 12.63 -17.13
N ASN A 356 9.72 11.41 -17.11
CA ASN A 356 11.03 11.09 -16.49
C ASN A 356 11.17 11.66 -15.07
N ALA A 357 10.08 11.66 -14.31
CA ALA A 357 9.97 12.24 -12.98
C ALA A 357 9.72 11.17 -11.91
N ALA A 358 9.91 11.53 -10.64
CA ALA A 358 9.54 10.65 -9.54
C ALA A 358 8.02 10.39 -9.54
N PRO A 359 7.56 9.22 -9.02
CA PRO A 359 6.15 8.92 -8.89
C PRO A 359 5.35 10.06 -8.20
N SER A 360 4.25 10.48 -8.82
CA SER A 360 3.39 11.57 -8.34
C SER A 360 1.96 11.10 -8.10
N ASN A 361 1.27 11.72 -7.14
CA ASN A 361 -0.17 11.52 -6.91
C ASN A 361 -1.02 12.68 -7.47
N TYR A 362 -0.39 13.70 -8.08
CA TYR A 362 -1.08 14.90 -8.51
C TYR A 362 -1.60 14.75 -9.94
N ILE A 363 -2.92 14.84 -10.13
CA ILE A 363 -3.59 14.70 -11.42
C ILE A 363 -4.09 16.06 -11.86
N ASN A 364 -3.76 16.47 -13.10
CA ASN A 364 -4.36 17.64 -13.73
C ASN A 364 -5.70 17.23 -14.38
N PRO A 365 -6.85 17.75 -13.92
CA PRO A 365 -8.16 17.42 -14.49
C PRO A 365 -8.31 17.75 -15.99
N GLU A 366 -7.62 18.78 -16.49
CA GLU A 366 -7.70 19.20 -17.90
C GLU A 366 -7.07 18.18 -18.85
N LYS A 367 -6.15 17.35 -18.35
CA LYS A 367 -5.55 16.24 -19.11
C LYS A 367 -6.45 15.00 -19.17
N LEU A 368 -7.56 14.98 -18.42
CA LEU A 368 -8.50 13.86 -18.39
C LEU A 368 -9.60 14.04 -19.44
N THR A 369 -10.10 12.94 -19.97
CA THR A 369 -11.29 12.93 -20.82
C THR A 369 -12.53 13.44 -20.08
N GLN A 370 -13.54 13.91 -20.80
CA GLN A 370 -14.80 14.36 -20.19
C GLN A 370 -15.49 13.25 -19.38
N ILE A 371 -15.34 11.98 -19.81
CA ILE A 371 -15.92 10.83 -19.11
C ILE A 371 -15.20 10.62 -17.77
N GLU A 372 -13.86 10.62 -17.76
CA GLU A 372 -13.07 10.51 -16.53
C GLU A 372 -13.34 11.66 -15.56
N GLN A 373 -13.45 12.89 -16.06
CA GLN A 373 -13.80 14.04 -15.24
C GLN A 373 -15.18 13.88 -14.59
N ARG A 374 -16.20 13.43 -15.34
CA ARG A 374 -17.54 13.18 -14.79
C ARG A 374 -17.51 12.08 -13.74
N MET A 375 -16.83 10.96 -14.02
CA MET A 375 -16.71 9.85 -13.07
C MET A 375 -16.05 10.29 -11.76
N LEU A 376 -14.94 11.04 -11.83
CA LEU A 376 -14.28 11.57 -10.63
C LEU A 376 -15.18 12.50 -9.83
N LYS A 377 -15.92 13.41 -10.50
CA LYS A 377 -16.85 14.32 -9.82
C LYS A 377 -17.97 13.56 -9.10
N GLU A 378 -18.53 12.53 -9.72
CA GLU A 378 -19.54 11.68 -9.05
C GLU A 378 -18.94 10.89 -7.88
N ILE A 379 -17.72 10.34 -8.03
CA ILE A 379 -17.02 9.70 -6.92
C ILE A 379 -16.77 10.67 -5.76
N PHE A 380 -16.36 11.91 -6.04
CA PHE A 380 -16.12 12.89 -4.99
C PHE A 380 -17.39 13.33 -4.26
N SER A 381 -18.49 13.45 -5.01
CA SER A 381 -19.82 13.72 -4.45
C SER A 381 -20.25 12.58 -3.52
N LEU A 382 -20.14 11.34 -3.99
CA LEU A 382 -20.44 10.13 -3.22
C LEU A 382 -19.60 10.05 -1.93
N VAL A 383 -18.30 10.33 -2.02
CA VAL A 383 -17.39 10.33 -0.87
C VAL A 383 -17.81 11.38 0.17
N GLN A 384 -18.25 12.57 -0.28
CA GLN A 384 -18.76 13.60 0.62
C GLN A 384 -20.02 13.12 1.36
N ASP A 385 -20.97 12.47 0.66
CA ASP A 385 -22.18 11.93 1.27
C ASP A 385 -21.85 10.87 2.35
N TYR A 386 -20.86 10.01 2.12
CA TYR A 386 -20.41 9.03 3.11
C TYR A 386 -19.66 9.66 4.30
N GLN A 387 -18.92 10.75 4.09
CA GLN A 387 -18.34 11.53 5.18
C GLN A 387 -19.44 12.14 6.07
N GLU A 388 -20.50 12.69 5.47
CA GLU A 388 -21.65 13.22 6.20
C GLU A 388 -22.38 12.12 6.98
N LYS A 389 -22.65 10.97 6.34
CA LYS A 389 -23.24 9.80 6.99
C LYS A 389 -22.41 9.33 8.20
N MET A 390 -21.10 9.17 8.02
CA MET A 390 -20.18 8.80 9.10
C MET A 390 -20.21 9.84 10.22
N SER A 391 -20.22 11.13 9.88
CA SER A 391 -20.31 12.19 10.88
C SER A 391 -21.59 12.13 11.71
N VAL A 392 -22.74 11.83 11.10
CA VAL A 392 -24.02 11.73 11.82
C VAL A 392 -24.00 10.51 12.76
N HIS A 393 -23.55 9.36 12.27
CA HIS A 393 -23.47 8.12 13.05
C HIS A 393 -22.65 8.29 14.33
N PHE A 394 -21.41 8.78 14.22
CA PHE A 394 -20.51 8.88 15.37
C PHE A 394 -20.77 10.09 16.28
N ARG A 395 -21.44 11.16 15.79
CA ARG A 395 -21.92 12.23 16.70
C ARG A 395 -22.97 11.71 17.67
N GLY A 396 -23.80 10.75 17.27
CA GLY A 396 -24.80 10.13 18.13
C GLY A 396 -24.23 9.18 19.19
N MET A 397 -22.92 8.92 19.16
CA MET A 397 -22.20 8.07 20.13
C MET A 397 -21.47 8.86 21.23
N MET A 398 -21.47 10.19 21.14
CA MET A 398 -21.08 11.09 22.24
C MET A 398 -22.20 11.20 23.26
#